data_AF-A0A5K0YQB6-F1
#
_entry.id   AF-A0A5K0YQB6-F1
#
_cell.length_a   1.000
_cell.length_b   1.000
_cell.length_c   1.000
_cell.angle_alpha   90.00
_cell.angle_beta   90.00
_cell.angle_gamma   90.00
#
_symmetry.space_group_name_H-M   'P 1'
#
loop_
_entity.id
_entity.type
_entity.pdbx_description
1 polymer ?
#
loop_
_entity_poly.entity_id
_entity_poly.type
_entity_poly.pdbx_seq_one_letter_code
_entity_poly.pdbx_strand_id
1 'polypeptide(L)'
;VLVVANPANTNALILKEFAPSIPAHNITSLTRLDHNRALAQISERLNVDVSDVKNVAIWGNHSSTQYPDANHAIVTTNQGERPVPELLAD
;
A
#
# COMPACT_ATOMS: atom_id res chain seq x y z
N VAL A 1 9.73 -10.76 -11.59
CA VAL A 1 8.90 -11.76 -10.89
C VAL A 1 8.07 -11.06 -9.83
N LEU A 2 6.75 -11.20 -9.90
CA LEU A 2 5.82 -10.70 -8.89
C LEU A 2 5.26 -11.90 -8.11
N VAL A 3 5.58 -12.00 -6.83
CA VAL A 3 5.13 -13.08 -5.96
C VAL A 3 3.80 -12.70 -5.31
N VAL A 4 2.76 -13.50 -5.60
CA VAL A 4 1.39 -13.31 -5.08
C VAL A 4 1.01 -14.39 -4.07
N ALA A 5 1.55 -15.61 -4.24
CA ALA A 5 1.23 -16.73 -3.36
C ALA A 5 1.70 -16.47 -1.93
N ASN A 6 0.82 -16.73 -0.95
CA ASN A 6 1.12 -16.51 0.44
C ASN A 6 2.00 -17.60 1.06
N PRO A 7 2.86 -17.27 2.04
CA PRO A 7 3.18 -15.91 2.53
C PRO A 7 4.05 -15.10 1.54
N ALA A 8 3.52 -14.02 0.95
CA ALA A 8 4.10 -13.40 -0.25
C ALA A 8 5.53 -12.88 -0.06
N ASN A 9 5.79 -12.14 1.01
CA ASN A 9 7.12 -11.60 1.30
C ASN A 9 8.15 -12.71 1.55
N THR A 10 7.78 -13.73 2.32
CA THR A 10 8.66 -14.87 2.62
C THR A 10 8.93 -15.73 1.38
N ASN A 11 7.91 -15.97 0.55
CA ASN A 11 8.08 -16.69 -0.73
C ASN A 11 9.00 -15.91 -1.68
N ALA A 12 8.90 -14.58 -1.72
CA ALA A 12 9.82 -13.74 -2.50
C ALA A 12 11.25 -13.80 -1.96
N LEU A 13 11.44 -13.82 -0.64
CA LEU A 13 12.75 -13.99 -0.03
C LEU A 13 13.36 -15.35 -0.37
N ILE A 14 12.60 -16.44 -0.22
CA ILE A 14 13.06 -17.79 -0.60
C ILE A 14 13.42 -17.82 -2.09
N LEU A 15 12.59 -17.26 -2.97
CA LEU A 15 12.90 -17.20 -4.40
C LEU A 15 14.21 -16.45 -4.68
N LYS A 16 14.45 -15.32 -4.00
CA LYS A 16 15.72 -14.57 -4.09
C LYS A 16 16.91 -15.42 -3.67
N GLU A 17 16.82 -16.16 -2.57
CA GLU A 17 17.93 -16.98 -2.06
C GLU A 17 18.26 -18.16 -2.99
N PHE A 18 17.24 -18.78 -3.59
CA PHE A 18 17.43 -19.97 -4.44
C PHE A 18 17.56 -19.67 -5.95
N ALA A 19 17.40 -18.42 -6.38
CA ALA A 19 17.61 -17.99 -7.77
C ALA A 19 18.63 -16.84 -7.86
N PRO A 20 19.90 -17.05 -7.46
CA PRO A 20 20.91 -15.97 -7.37
C PRO A 20 21.32 -15.37 -8.72
N SER A 21 21.00 -16.03 -9.84
CA SER A 21 21.22 -15.49 -11.19
C SER A 21 20.21 -14.41 -11.57
N ILE A 22 19.09 -14.27 -10.82
CA ILE A 22 18.10 -13.22 -11.03
C ILE A 22 18.49 -12.00 -10.18
N PRO A 23 18.68 -10.82 -10.78
CA PRO A 23 18.93 -9.60 -10.01
C PRO A 23 17.84 -9.35 -8.96
N ALA A 24 18.21 -9.03 -7.72
CA ALA A 24 17.26 -8.90 -6.61
C ALA A 24 16.14 -7.88 -6.87
N HIS A 25 16.42 -6.78 -7.60
CA HIS A 25 15.42 -5.77 -7.96
C HIS A 25 14.34 -6.29 -8.92
N ASN A 26 14.54 -7.44 -9.56
CA ASN A 26 13.56 -8.11 -10.40
C ASN A 26 12.59 -9.00 -9.61
N ILE A 27 12.72 -9.09 -8.29
CA ILE A 27 11.88 -9.92 -7.42
C ILE A 27 11.11 -9.01 -6.47
N THR A 28 9.78 -9.04 -6.57
CA THR A 28 8.88 -8.25 -5.71
C THR A 28 7.79 -9.15 -5.11
N SER A 29 7.21 -8.71 -4.00
CA SER A 29 6.03 -9.33 -3.38
C SER A 29 4.84 -8.37 -3.44
N LEU A 30 3.63 -8.90 -3.58
CA LEU A 30 2.43 -8.10 -3.77
C LEU A 30 1.84 -7.59 -2.44
N THR A 31 2.05 -6.31 -2.13
CA THR A 31 1.28 -5.55 -1.10
C THR A 31 0.30 -4.55 -1.72
N ARG A 32 0.20 -4.53 -3.07
CA ARG A 32 -0.63 -3.57 -3.79
C ARG A 32 -2.13 -3.71 -3.51
N LEU A 33 -2.60 -4.92 -3.21
CA LEU A 33 -4.01 -5.12 -2.84
C LEU A 33 -4.33 -4.47 -1.49
N ASP A 34 -3.42 -4.55 -0.52
CA ASP A 34 -3.58 -3.86 0.77
C ASP A 34 -3.57 -2.34 0.59
N HIS A 35 -2.68 -1.83 -0.26
CA HIS A 35 -2.65 -0.41 -0.61
C HIS A 35 -3.97 0.04 -1.25
N ASN A 36 -4.51 -0.72 -2.20
CA ASN A 36 -5.80 -0.41 -2.82
C ASN A 36 -6.96 -0.47 -1.82
N ARG A 37 -6.93 -1.38 -0.85
CA ARG A 37 -7.91 -1.42 0.25
C ARG A 37 -7.82 -0.18 1.12
N ALA A 38 -6.61 0.27 1.47
CA ALA A 38 -6.42 1.47 2.26
C ALA A 38 -6.92 2.74 1.53
N LEU A 39 -6.68 2.85 0.21
CA LEU A 39 -7.27 3.92 -0.61
C LEU A 39 -8.81 3.91 -0.55
N ALA A 40 -9.42 2.74 -0.76
CA ALA A 40 -10.87 2.61 -0.75
C ALA A 40 -11.47 2.94 0.62
N GLN A 41 -10.84 2.51 1.73
CA GLN A 41 -11.31 2.80 3.08
C GLN A 41 -11.23 4.30 3.43
N ILE A 42 -10.18 5.01 2.99
CA ILE A 42 -10.07 6.46 3.17
C ILE A 42 -11.14 7.18 2.33
N SER A 43 -11.32 6.77 1.07
CA SER A 43 -12.34 7.31 0.17
C SER A 43 -13.75 7.15 0.75
N GLU A 44 -14.08 5.97 1.29
CA GLU A 44 -15.36 5.70 1.93
C GLU A 44 -15.54 6.55 3.20
N ARG A 45 -14.53 6.65 4.07
CA ARG A 45 -14.59 7.42 5.32
C ARG A 45 -14.76 8.94 5.09
N LEU A 46 -14.20 9.46 4.01
CA LEU A 46 -14.25 10.88 3.64
C LEU A 46 -15.34 11.21 2.61
N ASN A 47 -16.05 10.19 2.09
CA ASN A 47 -17.07 10.33 1.05
C ASN A 47 -16.58 11.10 -0.20
N VAL A 48 -15.41 10.69 -0.70
CA VAL A 48 -14.76 11.23 -1.92
C VAL A 48 -14.52 10.11 -2.94
N ASP A 49 -14.25 10.45 -4.20
CA ASP A 49 -13.85 9.43 -5.18
C ASP A 49 -12.50 8.83 -4.79
N VAL A 50 -12.31 7.53 -5.01
CA VAL A 50 -11.04 6.86 -4.74
C VAL A 50 -9.90 7.42 -5.59
N SER A 51 -10.19 7.99 -6.76
CA SER A 51 -9.20 8.67 -7.60
C SER A 51 -8.63 9.93 -6.96
N ASP A 52 -9.34 10.52 -5.99
CA ASP A 52 -8.89 11.71 -5.29
C ASP A 52 -7.94 11.40 -4.13
N VAL A 53 -7.85 10.14 -3.70
CA VAL A 53 -6.97 9.69 -2.61
C VAL A 53 -5.62 9.24 -3.16
N LYS A 54 -4.52 9.80 -2.63
CA LYS A 54 -3.16 9.40 -3.02
C LYS A 54 -2.18 9.41 -1.85
N ASN A 55 -0.97 8.92 -2.09
CA ASN A 55 0.16 8.89 -1.15
C ASN A 55 -0.05 8.03 0.13
N VAL A 56 -0.94 7.05 0.07
CA VAL A 56 -1.02 6.00 1.10
C VAL A 56 0.17 5.07 0.97
N ALA A 57 0.72 4.59 2.08
CA ALA A 57 1.80 3.61 2.10
C ALA A 57 1.39 2.35 2.88
N ILE A 58 1.91 1.19 2.47
CA ILE A 58 1.80 -0.05 3.24
C ILE A 58 3.22 -0.48 3.62
N TRP A 59 3.50 -0.51 4.91
CA TRP A 59 4.79 -0.89 5.44
C TRP A 59 4.78 -2.32 6.00
N GLY A 60 5.88 -3.04 5.79
CA GLY A 60 6.13 -4.34 6.40
C GLY A 60 5.67 -5.53 5.56
N ASN A 61 5.00 -6.48 6.22
CA ASN A 61 4.65 -7.78 5.67
C ASN A 61 3.22 -7.79 5.11
N HIS A 62 2.95 -8.57 4.06
CA HIS A 62 1.57 -8.92 3.68
C HIS A 62 0.96 -9.88 4.70
N SER A 63 0.52 -9.33 5.83
CA SER A 63 -0.09 -10.05 6.95
C SER A 63 -0.94 -9.08 7.80
N SER A 64 -1.42 -9.56 8.96
CA SER A 64 -2.07 -8.71 9.97
C SER A 64 -1.13 -7.74 10.69
N THR A 65 0.18 -7.88 10.52
CA THR A 65 1.19 -6.96 11.12
C THR A 65 1.62 -5.86 10.15
N GLN A 66 0.97 -5.73 9.00
CA GLN A 66 1.18 -4.60 8.10
C GLN A 66 0.87 -3.28 8.81
N TYR A 67 1.52 -2.21 8.39
CA TYR A 67 1.20 -0.85 8.83
C TYR A 67 0.67 -0.04 7.64
N PRO A 68 -0.67 0.08 7.50
CA PRO A 68 -1.29 1.00 6.54
C PRO A 68 -1.12 2.43 7.03
N ASP A 69 -0.22 3.17 6.40
CA ASP A 69 0.14 4.54 6.77
C ASP A 69 -0.61 5.55 5.91
N ALA A 70 -1.41 6.37 6.59
CA ALA A 70 -2.15 7.49 6.00
C ALA A 70 -1.61 8.86 6.45
N ASN A 71 -0.51 8.94 7.22
CA ASN A 71 0.03 10.20 7.71
C ASN A 71 0.51 11.13 6.58
N HIS A 72 0.93 10.53 5.47
CA HIS A 72 1.39 11.23 4.26
C HIS A 72 0.36 11.21 3.14
N ALA A 73 -0.80 10.59 3.38
CA ALA A 73 -1.86 10.51 2.39
C ALA A 73 -2.53 11.88 2.24
N ILE A 74 -2.98 12.16 1.02
CA ILE A 74 -3.63 13.42 0.67
C ILE A 74 -4.87 13.13 -0.17
N VAL A 75 -5.86 14.02 -0.07
CA VAL A 75 -7.10 13.95 -0.83
C VAL A 75 -7.26 15.24 -1.64
N THR A 76 -7.61 15.08 -2.92
CA THR A 76 -7.99 16.21 -3.78
C THR A 76 -9.40 16.65 -3.44
N THR A 77 -9.58 17.93 -3.09
CA THR A 77 -10.88 18.52 -2.79
C THR A 77 -11.15 19.72 -3.69
N ASN A 78 -12.36 20.28 -3.63
CA ASN A 78 -12.69 21.54 -4.31
C ASN A 78 -11.82 22.74 -3.84
N GLN A 79 -11.16 22.62 -2.69
CA GLN A 79 -10.27 23.64 -2.13
C GLN A 79 -8.78 23.32 -2.36
N GLY A 80 -8.47 22.30 -3.18
CA GLY A 80 -7.13 21.80 -3.42
C GLY A 80 -6.81 20.53 -2.61
N GLU A 81 -5.53 20.16 -2.58
CA GLU A 81 -5.06 18.95 -1.90
C GLU A 81 -4.95 19.18 -0.39
N ARG A 82 -5.53 18.26 0.39
CA ARG A 82 -5.57 18.31 1.86
C ARG A 82 -5.02 17.01 2.46
N PRO A 83 -4.21 17.07 3.53
CA PRO A 83 -3.74 15.88 4.23
C PRO A 83 -4.90 15.07 4.83
N VAL A 84 -4.86 13.75 4.67
CA VAL A 84 -5.84 12.83 5.28
C VAL A 84 -5.92 13.00 6.81
N PRO A 85 -4.80 13.15 7.57
CA PRO A 85 -4.89 13.36 9.02
C PRO A 85 -5.65 14.62 9.43
N GLU A 86 -5.64 15.66 8.59
CA GLU A 86 -6.39 16.89 8.85
C GLU A 86 -7.89 16.69 8.62
N LEU A 87 -8.26 15.92 7.59
CA LEU A 87 -9.64 15.65 7.22
C LEU A 87 -10.35 14.62 8.14
N LEU A 88 -9.57 13.81 8.86
CA LEU A 88 -10.06 12.80 9.79
C LEU A 88 -10.01 13.23 11.26
N ALA A 89 -9.48 14.41 11.55
CA ALA A 89 -9.50 14.98 12.90
C ALA A 89 -10.92 15.47 13.22
N ASP A 90 -11.72 14.57 13.81
CA ASP A 90 -12.99 14.90 14.48
C ASP A 90 -12.72 15.68 15.78
#